data_AF-A0A9E6K0A8-F1
#
_entry.id   AF-A0A9E6K0A8-F1
#
_cell.length_a   1.000
_cell.length_b   1.000
_cell.length_c   1.000
_cell.angle_alpha   90.00
_cell.angle_beta   90.00
_cell.angle_gamma   90.00
#
_symmetry.space_group_name_H-M   'P 1'
#
loop_
_entity.id
_entity.type
_entity.pdbx_description
1 polymer ?
#
loop_
_entity_poly.entity_id
_entity_poly.type
_entity_poly.pdbx_seq_one_letter_code
_entity_poly.pdbx_strand_id
1 'polypeptide(L)'
;MFKRCFRDYNTQNHYGEARLECLWEKGDKNNFPKKIMNILGFKKLGGENKETGENKEYNKILEKFKKTRFYKRHMLYGISLVLGNQWGDEGKGKITDFLVQISDVVIRFNGGHNAGHTVKVGDKEYDLHILPSGVVSEGKINIITSGCVLGIDLNKVDLDKFEIINGRNGEKTVVCNHRLEEILKIKDGEKLRVGLIPEIEKLERGGIDIKKSNIKISGETKVIGIHNVLLDAHDELVRKAVGLRKIGSTGSGISRTYASEDLRYHFTLNDLLYNSELYYKSIQALWLSYKHLFPYITADELIIEAEKEREKIIKYINDGKLEIIQDEKNYIKKLHKEGNKIVGEGAQSSMIGSGNSIYGTASNPSLQSFMDITGLTVKKIGNIFLIHKDPPSSVGERPGFLKEDTTEELNNFREKYSEKGVSTGRWRDIFKRSIVEMARGAQLNIKGIDDESKIVPVFNRMDALEDSLKISEGILEVVKGYINRVNNIVGEKVEKKVGIHDQENLITPDNLLRNYPEKSEQEFGYDITKEDLKIIKIEGTTLEEKKETLLRLYLAAIFRKDKKREYLVGTGPKREDLDLRTGVPLRKAS
;
A
#
# COMPACT_ATOMS: atom_id res chain seq x y z
N MET A 1 -30.96 -48.27 -5.12
CA MET A 1 -29.70 -48.97 -5.46
C MET A 1 -28.47 -48.19 -4.94
N PHE A 2 -28.54 -47.73 -3.68
CA PHE A 2 -27.39 -47.27 -2.90
C PHE A 2 -27.11 -48.40 -1.89
N LYS A 3 -26.18 -49.31 -2.22
CA LYS A 3 -25.51 -50.31 -1.36
C LYS A 3 -24.79 -51.31 -2.28
N ARG A 4 -23.51 -51.62 -2.01
CA ARG A 4 -22.50 -52.32 -2.84
C ARG A 4 -21.81 -51.37 -3.82
N CYS A 5 -20.51 -51.09 -3.78
CA CYS A 5 -19.39 -51.64 -3.03
C CYS A 5 -18.31 -50.54 -2.98
N PHE A 6 -17.89 -50.15 -1.79
CA PHE A 6 -16.47 -49.90 -1.56
C PHE A 6 -15.94 -51.19 -0.93
N ARG A 7 -15.10 -51.91 -1.64
CA ARG A 7 -14.13 -52.83 -1.03
C ARG A 7 -13.01 -53.12 -2.03
N ASP A 8 -11.82 -53.04 -1.46
CA ASP A 8 -10.55 -53.61 -1.92
C ASP A 8 -9.67 -52.77 -2.84
N TYR A 9 -8.73 -52.13 -2.14
CA TYR A 9 -7.39 -51.76 -2.55
C TYR A 9 -6.59 -52.97 -3.09
N ASN A 10 -5.58 -52.64 -3.91
CA ASN A 10 -4.44 -53.43 -4.40
C ASN A 10 -4.68 -54.35 -5.61
N THR A 11 -4.14 -53.94 -6.77
CA THR A 11 -3.00 -54.63 -7.42
C THR A 11 -2.46 -53.80 -8.60
N GLN A 12 -1.16 -53.53 -8.54
CA GLN A 12 -0.13 -53.53 -9.60
C GLN A 12 -0.40 -52.95 -11.01
N ASN A 13 0.56 -52.10 -11.39
CA ASN A 13 1.29 -52.04 -12.67
C ASN A 13 0.78 -51.20 -13.86
N HIS A 14 1.70 -50.29 -14.24
CA HIS A 14 2.08 -49.79 -15.56
C HIS A 14 1.23 -48.74 -16.31
N TYR A 15 1.85 -47.55 -16.41
CA TYR A 15 2.11 -46.75 -17.62
C TYR A 15 1.39 -47.13 -18.91
N GLY A 16 0.85 -46.12 -19.60
CA GLY A 16 0.65 -46.20 -21.04
C GLY A 16 -0.38 -45.19 -21.56
N GLU A 17 0.10 -44.11 -22.16
CA GLU A 17 -0.66 -43.23 -23.04
C GLU A 17 -1.41 -44.03 -24.12
N ALA A 18 -2.66 -43.68 -24.43
CA ALA A 18 -3.12 -43.53 -25.82
C ALA A 18 -4.60 -43.12 -25.91
N ARG A 19 -4.82 -42.09 -26.74
CA ARG A 19 -5.99 -41.84 -27.59
C ARG A 19 -7.29 -41.35 -26.96
N LEU A 20 -7.24 -40.04 -26.70
CA LEU A 20 -8.31 -39.06 -26.91
C LEU A 20 -8.69 -38.89 -28.41
N GLU A 21 -8.95 -39.97 -29.13
CA GLU A 21 -9.44 -39.91 -30.52
C GLU A 21 -10.53 -40.97 -30.72
N CYS A 22 -11.75 -40.69 -30.25
CA CYS A 22 -12.98 -41.25 -30.84
C CYS A 22 -14.29 -40.75 -30.20
N LEU A 23 -14.41 -39.48 -29.82
CA LEU A 23 -15.73 -38.89 -29.51
C LEU A 23 -15.79 -37.40 -29.89
N TRP A 24 -15.25 -37.05 -31.06
CA TRP A 24 -15.50 -35.74 -31.70
C TRP A 24 -16.55 -35.79 -32.80
N GLU A 25 -17.04 -36.98 -33.18
CA GLU A 25 -18.01 -37.11 -34.27
C GLU A 25 -19.28 -37.84 -33.82
N LYS A 26 -20.27 -37.03 -33.42
CA LYS A 26 -21.70 -37.09 -33.80
C LYS A 26 -22.54 -36.46 -32.70
N GLY A 27 -23.34 -35.47 -33.11
CA GLY A 27 -23.93 -34.47 -32.24
C GLY A 27 -24.99 -34.98 -31.28
N ASP A 28 -25.03 -34.38 -30.10
CA ASP A 28 -26.19 -33.63 -29.61
C ASP A 28 -25.70 -32.69 -28.47
N LYS A 29 -25.64 -31.38 -28.75
CA LYS A 29 -24.92 -30.39 -27.94
C LYS A 29 -25.76 -29.74 -26.83
N ASN A 30 -27.00 -30.18 -26.58
CA ASN A 30 -27.93 -29.38 -25.76
C ASN A 30 -28.55 -30.08 -24.54
N ASN A 31 -28.11 -31.26 -24.10
CA ASN A 31 -28.77 -31.92 -22.96
C ASN A 31 -27.88 -32.67 -21.95
N PHE A 32 -26.71 -32.13 -21.64
CA PHE A 32 -25.85 -32.67 -20.58
C PHE A 32 -25.17 -31.48 -19.88
N PRO A 33 -25.64 -30.92 -18.73
CA PRO A 33 -26.20 -31.61 -17.56
C PRO A 33 -27.27 -30.81 -16.74
N LYS A 34 -28.56 -31.18 -16.79
CA LYS A 34 -29.60 -30.68 -15.85
C LYS A 34 -30.11 -31.72 -14.85
N LYS A 35 -29.66 -32.98 -14.94
CA LYS A 35 -30.16 -34.09 -14.10
C LYS A 35 -29.18 -34.65 -13.05
N ILE A 36 -27.93 -34.18 -12.98
CA ILE A 36 -26.96 -34.66 -11.97
C ILE A 36 -26.86 -33.73 -10.74
N MET A 37 -27.26 -32.46 -10.85
CA MET A 37 -27.16 -31.50 -9.73
C MET A 37 -28.17 -31.73 -8.60
N ASN A 38 -29.30 -32.41 -8.85
CA ASN A 38 -30.32 -32.69 -7.82
C ASN A 38 -30.01 -33.91 -6.94
N ILE A 39 -28.96 -34.67 -7.22
CA ILE A 39 -28.63 -35.89 -6.47
C ILE A 39 -27.57 -35.64 -5.36
N LEU A 40 -26.91 -34.46 -5.33
CA LEU A 40 -25.77 -34.22 -4.43
C LEU A 40 -26.00 -33.24 -3.26
N GLY A 41 -27.26 -32.91 -2.92
CA GLY A 41 -27.60 -32.51 -1.54
C GLY A 41 -26.80 -31.37 -0.89
N PHE A 42 -26.34 -30.36 -1.63
CA PHE A 42 -25.79 -29.15 -1.03
C PHE A 42 -26.95 -28.22 -0.63
N LYS A 43 -27.18 -28.09 0.68
CA LYS A 43 -27.98 -26.98 1.23
C LYS A 43 -27.29 -25.66 0.86
N LYS A 44 -27.94 -24.88 0.00
CA LYS A 44 -27.61 -23.46 -0.19
C LYS A 44 -28.22 -22.68 0.99
N LEU A 45 -27.38 -22.21 1.91
CA LEU A 45 -27.69 -20.97 2.62
C LEU A 45 -27.31 -19.84 1.66
N GLY A 46 -28.31 -19.12 1.17
CA GLY A 46 -28.12 -17.97 0.31
C GLY A 46 -29.43 -17.22 0.22
N GLY A 47 -29.54 -16.14 0.98
CA GLY A 47 -30.54 -15.12 0.74
C GLY A 47 -30.39 -14.61 -0.69
N GLU A 48 -31.51 -14.47 -1.38
CA GLU A 48 -31.57 -13.90 -2.72
C GLU A 48 -31.18 -12.42 -2.65
N ASN A 49 -29.95 -12.09 -3.05
CA ASN A 49 -29.65 -10.75 -3.53
C ASN A 49 -29.94 -10.73 -5.03
N LYS A 50 -30.89 -9.88 -5.43
CA LYS A 50 -31.13 -9.52 -6.83
C LYS A 50 -29.81 -9.13 -7.48
N GLU A 51 -29.40 -9.84 -8.53
CA GLU A 51 -28.18 -9.54 -9.29
C GLU A 51 -28.29 -8.14 -9.93
N THR A 52 -27.54 -7.18 -9.38
CA THR A 52 -27.23 -5.91 -10.04
C THR A 52 -26.22 -6.14 -11.18
N GLY A 53 -26.18 -5.24 -12.17
CA GLY A 53 -25.29 -5.36 -13.34
C GLY A 53 -23.80 -5.51 -13.00
N GLU A 54 -23.33 -4.88 -11.92
CA GLU A 54 -21.94 -4.94 -11.45
C GLU A 54 -21.49 -6.36 -11.02
N ASN A 55 -22.40 -7.19 -10.50
CA ASN A 55 -22.07 -8.57 -10.13
C ASN A 55 -21.74 -9.44 -11.36
N LYS A 56 -22.29 -9.14 -12.54
CA LYS A 56 -22.01 -9.92 -13.77
C LYS A 56 -20.61 -9.66 -14.33
N GLU A 57 -20.17 -8.40 -14.32
CA GLU A 57 -18.86 -8.01 -14.86
C GLU A 57 -17.71 -8.43 -13.93
N TYR A 58 -17.90 -8.26 -12.62
CA TYR A 58 -17.01 -8.82 -11.60
C TYR A 58 -16.88 -10.35 -11.74
N ASN A 59 -17.99 -11.08 -11.85
CA ASN A 59 -17.95 -12.54 -12.02
C ASN A 59 -17.19 -12.96 -13.28
N LYS A 60 -17.31 -12.21 -14.39
CA LYS A 60 -16.57 -12.47 -15.63
C LYS A 60 -15.05 -12.31 -15.44
N ILE A 61 -14.62 -11.28 -14.72
CA ILE A 61 -13.20 -11.05 -14.41
C ILE A 61 -12.69 -12.11 -13.43
N LEU A 62 -13.49 -12.44 -12.42
CA LEU A 62 -13.16 -13.50 -11.47
C LEU A 62 -12.99 -14.85 -12.17
N GLU A 63 -13.85 -15.21 -13.12
CA GLU A 63 -13.71 -16.45 -13.91
C GLU A 63 -12.47 -16.47 -14.80
N LYS A 64 -12.03 -15.31 -15.33
CA LYS A 64 -10.73 -15.19 -15.99
C LYS A 64 -9.60 -15.36 -14.99
N PHE A 65 -9.69 -14.69 -13.84
CA PHE A 65 -8.68 -14.72 -12.80
C PHE A 65 -8.48 -16.12 -12.23
N LYS A 66 -9.55 -16.89 -12.02
CA LYS A 66 -9.51 -18.30 -11.58
C LYS A 66 -8.62 -19.20 -12.46
N LYS A 67 -8.42 -18.84 -13.72
CA LYS A 67 -7.59 -19.60 -14.69
C LYS A 67 -6.10 -19.26 -14.59
N THR A 68 -5.72 -18.17 -13.91
CA THR A 68 -4.34 -17.66 -13.82
C THR A 68 -3.43 -18.50 -12.95
N ARG A 69 -2.12 -18.35 -13.14
CA ARG A 69 -1.14 -18.85 -12.17
C ARG A 69 -1.21 -18.06 -10.87
N PHE A 70 -1.56 -16.77 -10.89
CA PHE A 70 -1.79 -15.98 -9.68
C PHE A 70 -2.83 -16.59 -8.75
N TYR A 71 -4.02 -16.87 -9.28
CA TYR A 71 -5.11 -17.46 -8.50
C TYR A 71 -4.73 -18.85 -8.00
N LYS A 72 -4.15 -19.68 -8.88
CA LYS A 72 -3.66 -21.01 -8.46
C LYS A 72 -2.63 -20.91 -7.35
N ARG A 73 -1.70 -19.95 -7.41
CA ARG A 73 -0.73 -19.69 -6.35
C ARG A 73 -1.37 -19.15 -5.09
N HIS A 74 -2.32 -18.23 -5.20
CA HIS A 74 -3.07 -17.72 -4.05
C HIS A 74 -3.80 -18.86 -3.35
N MET A 75 -4.44 -19.74 -4.11
CA MET A 75 -5.14 -20.91 -3.56
C MET A 75 -4.17 -21.95 -2.97
N LEU A 76 -3.03 -22.20 -3.62
CA LEU A 76 -2.01 -23.16 -3.19
C LEU A 76 -1.26 -22.71 -1.94
N TYR A 77 -0.74 -21.49 -1.94
CA TYR A 77 0.09 -20.93 -0.87
C TYR A 77 -0.73 -20.22 0.20
N GLY A 78 -1.97 -19.83 -0.09
CA GLY A 78 -2.88 -19.22 0.87
C GLY A 78 -2.56 -17.77 1.25
N ILE A 79 -1.51 -17.15 0.73
CA ILE A 79 -1.11 -15.78 1.09
C ILE A 79 -0.79 -14.95 -0.15
N SER A 80 -1.33 -13.73 -0.21
CA SER A 80 -0.95 -12.71 -1.18
C SER A 80 -0.71 -11.36 -0.50
N LEU A 81 0.29 -10.63 -0.96
CA LEU A 81 0.70 -9.36 -0.38
C LEU A 81 0.52 -8.23 -1.40
N VAL A 82 -0.05 -7.10 -0.99
CA VAL A 82 -0.25 -5.92 -1.84
C VAL A 82 0.63 -4.77 -1.33
N LEU A 83 1.61 -4.37 -2.13
CA LEU A 83 2.62 -3.36 -1.77
C LEU A 83 2.63 -2.20 -2.77
N GLY A 84 2.81 -0.99 -2.26
CA GLY A 84 3.04 0.19 -3.08
C GLY A 84 4.48 0.19 -3.57
N ASN A 85 4.68 0.55 -4.84
CA ASN A 85 6.00 0.54 -5.44
C ASN A 85 6.56 1.95 -5.71
N GLN A 86 5.80 3.01 -5.44
CA GLN A 86 6.22 4.37 -5.75
C GLN A 86 6.01 5.26 -4.54
N TRP A 87 5.36 6.40 -4.69
CA TRP A 87 5.35 7.45 -3.70
C TRP A 87 4.09 7.48 -2.82
N GLY A 88 3.31 6.40 -2.83
CA GLY A 88 1.98 6.33 -2.25
C GLY A 88 0.90 6.56 -3.31
N ASP A 89 -0.37 6.32 -2.92
CA ASP A 89 -1.54 6.55 -3.77
C ASP A 89 -1.56 5.81 -5.12
N GLU A 90 -0.87 4.67 -5.22
CA GLU A 90 -0.76 3.90 -6.46
C GLU A 90 -2.06 3.16 -6.84
N GLY A 91 -3.09 3.22 -5.99
CA GLY A 91 -4.35 2.49 -6.17
C GLY A 91 -4.33 1.06 -5.63
N LYS A 92 -3.58 0.80 -4.55
CA LYS A 92 -3.54 -0.50 -3.84
C LYS A 92 -4.92 -1.00 -3.41
N GLY A 93 -5.78 -0.08 -2.97
CA GLY A 93 -7.13 -0.40 -2.49
C GLY A 93 -7.95 -1.20 -3.51
N LYS A 94 -7.82 -0.89 -4.80
CA LYS A 94 -8.51 -1.63 -5.88
C LYS A 94 -8.08 -3.09 -5.98
N ILE A 95 -6.78 -3.36 -5.91
CA ILE A 95 -6.24 -4.73 -5.94
C ILE A 95 -6.58 -5.47 -4.64
N THR A 96 -6.53 -4.76 -3.52
CA THR A 96 -6.88 -5.32 -2.22
C THR A 96 -8.35 -5.73 -2.21
N ASP A 97 -9.27 -4.85 -2.62
CA ASP A 97 -10.70 -5.15 -2.73
C ASP A 97 -10.96 -6.35 -3.65
N PHE A 98 -10.27 -6.44 -4.79
CA PHE A 98 -10.36 -7.61 -5.66
C PHE A 98 -9.94 -8.91 -4.95
N LEU A 99 -8.81 -8.90 -4.25
CA LEU A 99 -8.28 -10.08 -3.56
C LEU A 99 -9.09 -10.44 -2.31
N VAL A 100 -9.69 -9.47 -1.62
CA VAL A 100 -10.57 -9.66 -0.46
C VAL A 100 -11.72 -10.60 -0.81
N GLN A 101 -12.29 -10.49 -2.01
CA GLN A 101 -13.42 -11.32 -2.44
C GLN A 101 -13.08 -12.82 -2.47
N ILE A 102 -11.83 -13.18 -2.77
CA ILE A 102 -11.34 -14.56 -2.83
C ILE A 102 -10.54 -14.99 -1.59
N SER A 103 -10.50 -14.12 -0.56
CA SER A 103 -9.74 -14.35 0.66
C SER A 103 -10.66 -14.42 1.88
N ASP A 104 -10.20 -15.07 2.94
CA ASP A 104 -10.92 -15.21 4.21
C ASP A 104 -10.44 -14.18 5.24
N VAL A 105 -9.17 -13.77 5.14
CA VAL A 105 -8.49 -12.90 6.11
C VAL A 105 -7.81 -11.74 5.39
N VAL A 106 -7.96 -10.53 5.93
CA VAL A 106 -7.31 -9.31 5.44
C VAL A 106 -6.51 -8.69 6.57
N ILE A 107 -5.22 -8.45 6.35
CA ILE A 107 -4.26 -8.02 7.37
C ILE A 107 -3.68 -6.66 6.97
N ARG A 108 -4.02 -5.60 7.71
CA ARG A 108 -3.27 -4.35 7.70
C ARG A 108 -2.06 -4.54 8.60
N PHE A 109 -0.87 -4.59 8.01
CA PHE A 109 0.33 -4.99 8.76
C PHE A 109 1.23 -3.82 9.17
N ASN A 110 1.04 -2.61 8.65
CA ASN A 110 1.87 -1.46 9.01
C ASN A 110 1.12 -0.13 8.85
N GLY A 111 1.78 0.97 9.21
CA GLY A 111 1.26 2.32 9.00
C GLY A 111 0.23 2.72 10.07
N GLY A 112 -0.61 3.70 9.76
CA GLY A 112 -1.61 4.21 10.68
C GLY A 112 -2.75 4.88 9.94
N HIS A 113 -3.43 5.81 10.62
CA HIS A 113 -4.52 6.63 10.06
C HIS A 113 -4.13 7.56 8.91
N ASN A 114 -2.83 7.65 8.59
CA ASN A 114 -2.33 8.39 7.43
C ASN A 114 -2.53 7.66 6.11
N ALA A 115 -2.79 6.35 6.14
CA ALA A 115 -3.24 5.65 4.94
C ALA A 115 -4.68 6.03 4.63
N GLY A 116 -5.02 5.95 3.36
CA GLY A 116 -6.36 6.24 2.88
C GLY A 116 -6.57 5.50 1.57
N HIS A 117 -7.62 4.69 1.49
CA HIS A 117 -8.10 4.18 0.23
C HIS A 117 -9.61 4.10 0.24
N THR A 118 -10.22 4.40 -0.90
CA THR A 118 -11.66 4.30 -1.07
C THR A 118 -11.99 2.93 -1.64
N VAL A 119 -12.91 2.22 -1.00
CA VAL A 119 -13.49 0.96 -1.50
C VAL A 119 -14.91 1.23 -1.95
N LYS A 120 -15.27 0.72 -3.13
CA LYS A 120 -16.62 0.84 -3.68
C LYS A 120 -17.34 -0.50 -3.60
N VAL A 121 -18.48 -0.52 -2.92
CA VAL A 121 -19.35 -1.72 -2.78
C VAL A 121 -20.73 -1.36 -3.31
N GLY A 122 -21.04 -1.84 -4.51
CA GLY A 122 -22.22 -1.39 -5.25
C GLY A 122 -22.13 0.11 -5.55
N ASP A 123 -23.20 0.84 -5.27
CA ASP A 123 -23.26 2.30 -5.45
C ASP A 123 -22.67 3.11 -4.28
N LYS A 124 -22.17 2.45 -3.22
CA LYS A 124 -21.63 3.13 -2.03
C LYS A 124 -20.09 3.15 -2.04
N GLU A 125 -19.53 4.27 -1.61
CA GLU A 125 -18.09 4.46 -1.44
C GLU A 125 -17.74 4.62 0.04
N TYR A 126 -16.72 3.90 0.48
CA TYR A 126 -16.23 3.90 1.86
C TYR A 126 -14.75 4.28 1.87
N ASP A 127 -14.41 5.35 2.58
CA ASP A 127 -13.00 5.72 2.80
C ASP A 127 -12.48 5.01 4.04
N LEU A 128 -11.46 4.18 3.85
CA LEU A 128 -10.82 3.41 4.89
C LEU A 128 -9.42 3.94 5.16
N HIS A 129 -9.07 4.01 6.45
CA HIS A 129 -7.80 4.49 6.96
C HIS A 129 -7.04 3.36 7.66
N ILE A 130 -7.33 3.08 8.94
CA ILE A 130 -6.66 2.00 9.66
C ILE A 130 -7.31 0.64 9.38
N LEU A 131 -8.62 0.62 9.16
CA LEU A 131 -9.35 -0.62 8.95
C LEU A 131 -8.91 -1.28 7.63
N PRO A 132 -8.66 -2.60 7.62
CA PRO A 132 -8.38 -3.32 6.39
C PRO A 132 -9.56 -3.23 5.40
N SER A 133 -9.31 -3.31 4.10
CA SER A 133 -10.36 -3.24 3.05
C SER A 133 -11.48 -4.27 3.23
N GLY A 134 -11.20 -5.39 3.91
CA GLY A 134 -12.17 -6.45 4.14
C GLY A 134 -13.32 -6.07 5.08
N VAL A 135 -13.25 -4.94 5.79
CA VAL A 135 -14.27 -4.53 6.77
C VAL A 135 -15.64 -4.29 6.12
N VAL A 136 -15.65 -3.93 4.83
CA VAL A 136 -16.87 -3.71 4.03
C VAL A 136 -17.34 -4.96 3.28
N SER A 137 -16.68 -6.10 3.48
CA SER A 137 -17.04 -7.39 2.88
C SER A 137 -17.50 -8.37 3.95
N GLU A 138 -18.60 -9.07 3.71
CA GLU A 138 -19.14 -10.03 4.67
C GLU A 138 -18.24 -11.27 4.85
N GLY A 139 -18.18 -11.79 6.08
CA GLY A 139 -17.52 -13.05 6.40
C GLY A 139 -15.99 -13.01 6.41
N LYS A 140 -15.39 -11.81 6.34
CA LYS A 140 -13.93 -11.63 6.35
C LYS A 140 -13.42 -11.41 7.77
N ILE A 141 -12.26 -11.98 8.10
CA ILE A 141 -11.52 -11.66 9.31
C ILE A 141 -10.60 -10.47 9.01
N ASN A 142 -10.74 -9.37 9.75
CA ASN A 142 -9.97 -8.16 9.53
C ASN A 142 -8.98 -7.95 10.68
N ILE A 143 -7.68 -7.97 10.39
CA ILE A 143 -6.62 -7.92 11.40
C ILE A 143 -5.79 -6.65 11.25
N ILE A 144 -5.66 -5.89 12.34
CA ILE A 144 -4.68 -4.81 12.52
C ILE A 144 -3.55 -5.36 13.40
N THR A 145 -2.31 -5.29 12.93
CA THR A 145 -1.16 -5.91 13.62
C THR A 145 -0.37 -4.93 14.50
N SER A 146 0.63 -5.46 15.20
CA SER A 146 1.60 -4.73 16.01
C SER A 146 2.56 -3.83 15.21
N GLY A 147 2.59 -3.96 13.88
CA GLY A 147 3.33 -3.05 13.00
C GLY A 147 2.59 -1.75 12.71
N CYS A 148 1.32 -1.66 13.08
CA CYS A 148 0.52 -0.45 12.96
C CYS A 148 0.65 0.44 14.20
N VAL A 149 0.31 1.72 14.01
CA VAL A 149 0.02 2.67 15.09
C VAL A 149 -1.45 3.04 15.05
N LEU A 150 -2.10 3.01 16.22
CA LEU A 150 -3.54 3.11 16.38
C LEU A 150 -3.92 4.33 17.20
N GLY A 151 -4.51 5.32 16.54
CA GLY A 151 -5.34 6.32 17.22
C GLY A 151 -6.73 5.75 17.49
N ILE A 152 -7.25 5.92 18.71
CA ILE A 152 -8.56 5.40 19.08
C ILE A 152 -9.65 6.39 18.66
N ASP A 153 -9.55 7.64 19.15
CA ASP A 153 -10.46 8.72 18.80
C ASP A 153 -9.70 10.05 18.83
N LEU A 154 -8.78 10.22 17.87
CA LEU A 154 -7.94 11.40 17.82
C LEU A 154 -8.73 12.59 17.31
N ASN A 155 -8.56 13.69 18.04
CA ASN A 155 -8.99 14.99 17.60
C ASN A 155 -7.87 15.65 16.79
N LYS A 156 -8.21 16.23 15.63
CA LYS A 156 -7.27 17.13 14.94
C LYS A 156 -6.99 18.35 15.81
N VAL A 157 -5.71 18.69 15.89
CA VAL A 157 -5.20 19.86 16.60
C VAL A 157 -5.21 21.07 15.66
N ASP A 158 -5.71 22.20 16.16
CA ASP A 158 -5.67 23.47 15.44
C ASP A 158 -4.28 24.12 15.64
N LEU A 159 -3.54 24.30 14.54
CA LEU A 159 -2.20 24.87 14.58
C LEU A 159 -2.22 26.36 14.95
N ASP A 160 -3.34 27.06 14.80
CA ASP A 160 -3.48 28.47 15.19
C ASP A 160 -3.45 28.64 16.72
N LYS A 161 -3.55 27.54 17.48
CA LYS A 161 -3.40 27.52 18.94
C LYS A 161 -1.94 27.44 19.42
N PHE A 162 -1.00 27.57 18.49
CA PHE A 162 0.43 27.57 18.78
C PHE A 162 1.03 28.91 18.40
N GLU A 163 1.86 29.44 19.29
CA GLU A 163 2.61 30.66 19.06
C GLU A 163 4.07 30.34 18.73
N ILE A 164 4.67 31.16 17.86
CA ILE A 164 6.09 31.08 17.52
C ILE A 164 6.77 32.30 18.12
N ILE A 165 7.59 32.08 19.14
CA ILE A 165 8.31 33.14 19.84
C ILE A 165 9.75 33.21 19.29
N ASN A 166 10.21 34.42 18.99
CA ASN A 166 11.63 34.66 18.69
C ASN A 166 12.41 34.70 20.02
N GLY A 167 13.23 33.69 20.24
CA GLY A 167 14.18 33.63 21.35
C GLY A 167 15.28 34.69 21.25
N ARG A 168 15.94 34.97 22.37
CA ARG A 168 16.96 36.04 22.53
C ARG A 168 18.19 35.92 21.61
N ASN A 169 18.35 34.82 20.89
CA ASN A 169 19.45 34.56 19.94
C ASN A 169 18.98 34.35 18.49
N GLY A 170 17.76 34.76 18.14
CA GLY A 170 17.19 34.54 16.79
C GLY A 170 16.64 33.13 16.55
N GLU A 171 16.71 32.24 17.54
CA GLU A 171 16.07 30.93 17.52
C GLU A 171 14.56 31.07 17.67
N LYS A 172 13.77 30.47 16.76
CA LYS A 172 12.31 30.45 16.87
C LYS A 172 11.88 29.22 17.66
N THR A 173 11.18 29.42 18.78
CA THR A 173 10.59 28.36 19.59
C THR A 173 9.07 28.35 19.41
N VAL A 174 8.48 27.18 19.28
CA VAL A 174 7.03 27.02 19.22
C VAL A 174 6.50 26.72 20.63
N VAL A 175 5.56 27.51 21.11
CA VAL A 175 4.94 27.37 22.44
C VAL A 175 3.43 27.26 22.26
N CYS A 176 2.79 26.29 22.91
CA CYS A 176 1.34 26.22 22.96
C CYS A 176 0.80 27.13 24.07
N ASN A 177 0.09 28.22 23.73
CA ASN A 177 -0.45 29.20 24.69
C ASN A 177 -1.88 28.92 25.17
N HIS A 178 -2.44 27.76 24.83
CA HIS A 178 -3.83 27.41 25.11
C HIS A 178 -3.94 26.14 25.96
N ARG A 179 -5.00 26.05 26.76
CA ARG A 179 -5.36 24.83 27.51
C ARG A 179 -5.75 23.70 26.55
N LEU A 180 -5.50 22.44 26.95
CA LEU A 180 -5.83 21.27 26.12
C LEU A 180 -7.29 21.28 25.66
N GLU A 181 -8.23 21.58 26.57
CA GLU A 181 -9.65 21.68 26.21
C GLU A 181 -9.90 22.72 25.11
N GLU A 182 -9.19 23.85 25.11
CA GLU A 182 -9.33 24.89 24.07
C GLU A 182 -8.71 24.50 22.74
N ILE A 183 -7.63 23.73 22.75
CA ILE A 183 -7.05 23.12 21.55
C ILE A 183 -8.04 22.12 20.96
N LEU A 184 -8.73 21.38 21.83
CA LEU A 184 -9.72 20.39 21.47
C LEU A 184 -11.09 21.01 21.15
N LYS A 185 -11.39 22.26 21.57
CA LYS A 185 -12.65 22.96 21.29
C LYS A 185 -13.01 22.91 19.81
N ILE A 186 -14.27 22.59 19.58
CA ILE A 186 -14.91 22.38 18.29
C ILE A 186 -15.32 23.76 17.77
N LYS A 187 -14.76 24.21 16.63
CA LYS A 187 -15.53 25.12 15.78
C LYS A 187 -16.64 24.25 15.17
N ASP A 188 -17.88 24.70 15.32
CA ASP A 188 -19.10 24.00 14.93
C ASP A 188 -18.95 23.18 13.64
N GLY A 189 -19.28 21.88 13.71
CA GLY A 189 -19.61 21.05 12.55
C GLY A 189 -18.48 20.38 11.77
N GLU A 190 -17.20 20.77 11.87
CA GLU A 190 -16.19 20.34 10.89
C GLU A 190 -14.85 19.79 11.43
N LYS A 191 -14.80 19.19 12.63
CA LYS A 191 -13.62 18.34 12.94
C LYS A 191 -13.81 16.96 12.29
N LEU A 192 -13.06 16.68 11.22
CA LEU A 192 -12.75 15.30 10.82
C LEU A 192 -12.05 14.63 12.02
N ARG A 193 -12.80 13.89 12.84
CA ARG A 193 -12.23 12.98 13.84
C ARG A 193 -11.49 11.88 13.09
N VAL A 194 -10.26 11.61 13.52
CA VAL A 194 -9.39 10.61 12.90
C VAL A 194 -9.11 9.56 13.97
N GLY A 195 -9.32 8.30 13.67
CA GLY A 195 -9.22 7.27 14.69
C GLY A 195 -10.05 6.06 14.31
N LEU A 196 -9.79 4.95 15.01
CA LEU A 196 -10.51 3.72 14.79
C LEU A 196 -12.00 3.89 15.03
N ILE A 197 -12.38 4.53 16.14
CA ILE A 197 -13.78 4.68 16.53
C ILE A 197 -14.54 5.59 15.56
N PRO A 198 -14.06 6.80 15.22
CA PRO A 198 -14.67 7.61 14.16
C PRO A 198 -14.83 6.90 12.82
N GLU A 199 -13.85 6.09 12.42
CA GLU A 199 -13.91 5.30 11.19
C GLU A 199 -15.02 4.25 11.26
N ILE A 200 -15.11 3.52 12.37
CA ILE A 200 -16.19 2.56 12.64
C ILE A 200 -17.56 3.26 12.60
N GLU A 201 -17.72 4.40 13.26
CA GLU A 201 -18.99 5.14 13.28
C GLU A 201 -19.38 5.67 11.89
N LYS A 202 -18.42 6.04 11.04
CA LYS A 202 -18.66 6.41 9.63
C LYS A 202 -19.17 5.20 8.84
N LEU A 203 -18.58 4.02 9.04
CA LEU A 203 -19.03 2.77 8.40
C LEU A 203 -20.42 2.33 8.85
N GLU A 204 -20.74 2.42 10.14
CA GLU A 204 -22.07 2.12 10.68
C GLU A 204 -23.14 3.04 10.09
N ARG A 205 -22.86 4.36 10.01
CA ARG A 205 -23.75 5.32 9.31
C ARG A 205 -23.90 5.00 7.82
N GLY A 206 -22.86 4.45 7.20
CA GLY A 206 -22.89 3.94 5.83
C GLY A 206 -23.70 2.65 5.65
N GLY A 207 -24.12 2.00 6.74
CA GLY A 207 -24.92 0.79 6.75
C GLY A 207 -24.13 -0.51 6.89
N ILE A 208 -22.86 -0.45 7.30
CA ILE A 208 -22.05 -1.63 7.60
C ILE A 208 -22.34 -2.13 9.01
N ASP A 209 -22.64 -3.42 9.15
CA ASP A 209 -22.80 -4.09 10.44
C ASP A 209 -21.43 -4.50 10.99
N ILE A 210 -20.84 -3.65 11.81
CA ILE A 210 -19.46 -3.81 12.31
C ILE A 210 -19.26 -5.08 13.12
N LYS A 211 -20.31 -5.58 13.82
CA LYS A 211 -20.22 -6.83 14.57
C LYS A 211 -19.97 -8.03 13.64
N LYS A 212 -20.41 -7.94 12.38
CA LYS A 212 -20.16 -8.98 11.35
C LYS A 212 -18.83 -8.81 10.62
N SER A 213 -18.17 -7.66 10.75
CA SER A 213 -16.89 -7.39 10.11
C SER A 213 -15.69 -8.05 10.78
N ASN A 214 -15.88 -8.73 11.93
CA ASN A 214 -14.88 -9.54 12.62
C ASN A 214 -13.50 -8.85 12.72
N ILE A 215 -13.51 -7.65 13.30
CA ILE A 215 -12.34 -6.80 13.45
C ILE A 215 -11.53 -7.27 14.65
N LYS A 216 -10.25 -7.54 14.40
CA LYS A 216 -9.28 -8.00 15.40
C LYS A 216 -8.06 -7.09 15.41
N ILE A 217 -7.56 -6.79 16.59
CA ILE A 217 -6.44 -5.87 16.79
C ILE A 217 -5.40 -6.57 17.66
N SER A 218 -4.13 -6.55 17.27
CA SER A 218 -3.06 -7.03 18.16
C SER A 218 -3.03 -6.18 19.43
N GLY A 219 -2.91 -6.84 20.59
CA GLY A 219 -2.66 -6.17 21.87
C GLY A 219 -1.34 -5.39 21.86
N GLU A 220 -0.39 -5.79 21.03
CA GLU A 220 0.93 -5.15 20.87
C GLU A 220 0.91 -3.98 19.86
N THR A 221 -0.25 -3.63 19.29
CA THR A 221 -0.40 -2.44 18.44
C THR A 221 -0.14 -1.17 19.25
N LYS A 222 0.73 -0.30 18.73
CA LYS A 222 1.11 0.93 19.44
C LYS A 222 -0.02 1.95 19.45
N VAL A 223 -0.27 2.59 20.58
CA VAL A 223 -1.34 3.59 20.73
C VAL A 223 -0.81 5.00 20.48
N ILE A 224 -1.50 5.74 19.63
CA ILE A 224 -1.23 7.16 19.41
C ILE A 224 -1.94 7.95 20.52
N GLY A 225 -1.21 8.40 21.54
CA GLY A 225 -1.76 9.35 22.51
C GLY A 225 -1.81 10.80 22.01
N ILE A 226 -2.67 11.63 22.61
CA ILE A 226 -2.82 13.05 22.26
C ILE A 226 -1.51 13.85 22.34
N HIS A 227 -0.59 13.49 23.24
CA HIS A 227 0.74 14.09 23.32
C HIS A 227 1.56 13.89 22.03
N ASN A 228 1.43 12.74 21.35
CA ASN A 228 2.08 12.49 20.07
C ASN A 228 1.54 13.40 18.98
N VAL A 229 0.23 13.66 19.00
CA VAL A 229 -0.45 14.58 18.07
C VAL A 229 0.06 16.01 18.27
N LEU A 230 0.16 16.46 19.52
CA LEU A 230 0.67 17.78 19.87
C LEU A 230 2.14 17.97 19.46
N LEU A 231 2.97 16.95 19.67
CA LEU A 231 4.38 16.97 19.27
C LEU A 231 4.56 16.95 17.74
N ASP A 232 3.74 16.19 17.03
CA ASP A 232 3.73 16.15 15.55
C ASP A 232 3.33 17.52 14.97
N ALA A 233 2.34 18.18 15.57
CA ALA A 233 1.97 19.55 15.23
C ALA A 233 3.12 20.55 15.51
N HIS A 234 3.77 20.44 16.66
CA HIS A 234 4.93 21.23 17.02
C HIS A 234 6.07 21.08 15.99
N ASP A 235 6.40 19.85 15.59
CA ASP A 235 7.50 19.57 14.65
C ASP A 235 7.27 20.23 13.27
N GLU A 236 6.04 20.22 12.75
CA GLU A 236 5.68 20.93 11.50
C GLU A 236 5.82 22.45 11.63
N LEU A 237 5.43 23.01 12.78
CA LEU A 237 5.53 24.45 13.04
C LEU A 237 6.97 24.93 13.17
N VAL A 238 7.81 24.18 13.90
CA VAL A 238 9.23 24.51 14.05
C VAL A 238 9.91 24.53 12.69
N ARG A 239 9.69 23.48 11.88
CA ARG A 239 10.27 23.42 10.52
C ARG A 239 9.87 24.64 9.69
N LYS A 240 8.58 24.98 9.67
CA LYS A 240 8.09 26.19 8.99
C LYS A 240 8.78 27.46 9.52
N ALA A 241 8.94 27.57 10.84
CA ALA A 241 9.52 28.75 11.48
C ALA A 241 10.95 29.02 11.02
N VAL A 242 11.77 27.97 10.94
CA VAL A 242 13.19 28.05 10.55
C VAL A 242 13.41 27.97 9.04
N GLY A 243 12.35 28.01 8.23
CA GLY A 243 12.44 27.94 6.77
C GLY A 243 12.78 26.54 6.22
N LEU A 244 12.69 25.49 7.05
CA LEU A 244 12.75 24.12 6.58
C LEU A 244 11.45 23.75 5.86
N ARG A 245 11.58 22.89 4.85
CA ARG A 245 10.42 22.33 4.15
C ARG A 245 9.53 21.55 5.12
N LYS A 246 8.22 21.71 4.95
CA LYS A 246 7.22 20.91 5.64
C LYS A 246 7.38 19.44 5.26
N ILE A 247 7.18 18.55 6.22
CA ILE A 247 7.10 17.11 5.92
C ILE A 247 5.75 16.83 5.26
N GLY A 248 4.72 17.57 5.66
CA GLY A 248 3.36 17.34 5.22
C GLY A 248 2.67 16.28 6.06
N SER A 249 3.02 16.18 7.35
CA SER A 249 2.39 15.29 8.31
C SER A 249 0.86 15.45 8.30
N THR A 250 0.18 14.35 8.60
CA THR A 250 -1.28 14.34 8.78
C THR A 250 -1.71 14.99 10.10
N GLY A 251 -0.75 15.40 10.94
CA GLY A 251 -1.02 15.95 12.27
C GLY A 251 -1.76 14.94 13.14
N SER A 252 -1.42 13.66 12.97
CA SER A 252 -2.09 12.52 13.61
C SER A 252 -1.15 11.80 14.57
N GLY A 253 0.05 12.33 14.87
CA GLY A 253 0.95 11.77 15.88
C GLY A 253 1.69 10.49 15.46
N ILE A 254 1.57 10.08 14.19
CA ILE A 254 2.11 8.80 13.70
C ILE A 254 3.64 8.76 13.82
N SER A 255 4.32 9.78 13.29
CA SER A 255 5.78 9.86 13.34
C SER A 255 6.31 9.90 14.77
N ARG A 256 5.64 10.62 15.67
CA ARG A 256 6.01 10.69 17.09
C ARG A 256 5.76 9.39 17.84
N THR A 257 4.75 8.62 17.44
CA THR A 257 4.48 7.30 18.01
C THR A 257 5.59 6.32 17.65
N TYR A 258 6.01 6.28 16.37
CA TYR A 258 7.18 5.50 15.96
C TYR A 258 8.48 6.01 16.60
N ALA A 259 8.70 7.33 16.70
CA ALA A 259 9.87 7.86 17.41
C ALA A 259 9.90 7.47 18.90
N SER A 260 8.73 7.40 19.53
CA SER A 260 8.60 6.93 20.90
C SER A 260 8.93 5.44 21.02
N GLU A 261 8.78 4.65 19.94
CA GLU A 261 9.22 3.25 19.89
C GLU A 261 10.74 3.16 20.02
N ASP A 262 11.45 3.94 19.19
CA ASP A 262 12.92 4.01 19.22
C ASP A 262 13.45 4.56 20.56
N LEU A 263 12.74 5.52 21.16
CA LEU A 263 13.08 6.06 22.48
C LEU A 263 12.64 5.15 23.64
N ARG A 264 11.86 4.10 23.38
CA ARG A 264 11.27 3.18 24.37
C ARG A 264 10.31 3.85 25.37
N TYR A 265 9.58 4.86 24.90
CA TYR A 265 8.45 5.48 25.60
C TYR A 265 7.11 5.21 24.93
N HIS A 266 7.08 4.42 23.86
CA HIS A 266 5.85 3.96 23.25
C HIS A 266 5.07 3.04 24.19
N PHE A 267 3.80 2.84 23.83
CA PHE A 267 2.91 1.94 24.53
C PHE A 267 2.03 1.20 23.57
N THR A 268 1.62 0.03 24.02
CA THR A 268 0.74 -0.87 23.29
C THR A 268 -0.72 -0.72 23.74
N LEU A 269 -1.61 -1.34 22.99
CA LEU A 269 -3.01 -1.43 23.36
C LEU A 269 -3.21 -2.26 24.63
N ASN A 270 -2.38 -3.29 24.85
CA ASN A 270 -2.34 -4.04 26.09
C ASN A 270 -1.99 -3.16 27.29
N ASP A 271 -1.03 -2.23 27.14
CA ASP A 271 -0.68 -1.29 28.19
C ASP A 271 -1.87 -0.38 28.54
N LEU A 272 -2.56 0.15 27.54
CA LEU A 272 -3.74 0.99 27.76
C LEU A 272 -4.87 0.21 28.45
N LEU A 273 -5.15 -1.01 28.02
CA LEU A 273 -6.28 -1.79 28.52
C LEU A 273 -6.04 -2.36 29.92
N TYR A 274 -4.86 -2.96 30.12
CA TYR A 274 -4.58 -3.82 31.27
C TYR A 274 -3.50 -3.28 32.21
N ASN A 275 -2.62 -2.38 31.76
CA ASN A 275 -1.54 -1.79 32.57
C ASN A 275 -1.61 -0.26 32.59
N SER A 276 -2.81 0.31 32.67
CA SER A 276 -3.03 1.73 32.38
C SER A 276 -2.27 2.67 33.33
N GLU A 277 -1.96 2.24 34.56
CA GLU A 277 -1.08 3.00 35.46
C GLU A 277 0.34 3.19 34.90
N LEU A 278 0.91 2.16 34.27
CA LEU A 278 2.21 2.27 33.58
C LEU A 278 2.11 3.19 32.37
N TYR A 279 1.00 3.08 31.64
CA TYR A 279 0.69 3.97 30.53
C TYR A 279 0.68 5.45 30.96
N TYR A 280 -0.02 5.78 32.06
CA TYR A 280 -0.06 7.15 32.58
C TYR A 280 1.31 7.63 33.07
N LYS A 281 2.11 6.76 33.72
CA LYS A 281 3.45 7.12 34.19
C LYS A 281 4.39 7.50 33.06
N SER A 282 4.34 6.82 31.92
CA SER A 282 5.18 7.25 30.79
C SER A 282 4.58 8.42 29.99
N ILE A 283 3.25 8.66 30.02
CA ILE A 283 2.71 9.98 29.65
C ILE A 283 3.33 11.08 30.51
N GLN A 284 3.42 10.89 31.83
CA GLN A 284 4.06 11.85 32.73
C GLN A 284 5.56 12.02 32.40
N ALA A 285 6.30 10.94 32.15
CA ALA A 285 7.71 11.00 31.79
C ALA A 285 7.96 11.74 30.46
N LEU A 286 7.16 11.45 29.43
CA LEU A 286 7.18 12.15 28.15
C LEU A 286 6.81 13.62 28.33
N TRP A 287 5.74 13.90 29.09
CA TRP A 287 5.33 15.26 29.38
C TRP A 287 6.43 16.04 30.10
N LEU A 288 7.09 15.47 31.11
CA LEU A 288 8.23 16.12 31.79
C LEU A 288 9.35 16.51 30.83
N SER A 289 9.57 15.70 29.78
CA SER A 289 10.57 15.96 28.75
C SER A 289 10.19 17.12 27.80
N TYR A 290 8.89 17.37 27.60
CA TYR A 290 8.38 18.34 26.61
C TYR A 290 7.50 19.45 27.19
N LYS A 291 7.29 19.52 28.52
CA LYS A 291 6.38 20.49 29.17
C LYS A 291 6.72 21.94 28.88
N HIS A 292 7.98 22.23 28.60
CA HIS A 292 8.45 23.57 28.24
C HIS A 292 7.90 24.03 26.87
N LEU A 293 7.55 23.08 25.98
CA LEU A 293 6.90 23.34 24.70
C LEU A 293 5.38 23.57 24.86
N PHE A 294 4.79 23.00 25.92
CA PHE A 294 3.36 23.03 26.20
C PHE A 294 3.07 23.51 27.64
N PRO A 295 3.46 24.75 28.02
CA PRO A 295 3.46 25.19 29.42
C PRO A 295 2.07 25.28 30.07
N TYR A 296 1.00 25.30 29.27
CA TYR A 296 -0.38 25.36 29.73
C TYR A 296 -1.10 24.01 29.73
N ILE A 297 -0.42 22.93 29.29
CA ILE A 297 -0.95 21.57 29.30
C ILE A 297 -0.24 20.80 30.41
N THR A 298 -1.01 20.18 31.29
CA THR A 298 -0.51 19.35 32.39
C THR A 298 -0.50 17.87 32.02
N ALA A 299 0.29 17.06 32.74
CA ALA A 299 0.26 15.61 32.56
C ALA A 299 -1.12 15.01 32.89
N ASP A 300 -1.80 15.53 33.92
CA ASP A 300 -3.12 15.06 34.32
C ASP A 300 -4.17 15.27 33.22
N GLU A 301 -4.14 16.41 32.51
CA GLU A 301 -5.02 16.64 31.36
C GLU A 301 -4.77 15.63 30.22
N LEU A 302 -3.51 15.25 29.97
CA LEU A 302 -3.16 14.22 28.97
C LEU A 302 -3.63 12.82 29.41
N ILE A 303 -3.53 12.51 30.70
CA ILE A 303 -3.99 11.24 31.28
C ILE A 303 -5.51 11.14 31.21
N ILE A 304 -6.23 12.21 31.53
CA ILE A 304 -7.70 12.26 31.42
C ILE A 304 -8.14 11.97 29.98
N GLU A 305 -7.45 12.52 28.98
CA GLU A 305 -7.78 12.24 27.58
C GLU A 305 -7.51 10.77 27.20
N ALA A 306 -6.39 10.21 27.66
CA ALA A 306 -6.11 8.79 27.48
C ALA A 306 -7.16 7.89 28.14
N GLU A 307 -7.67 8.25 29.32
CA GLU A 307 -8.71 7.46 29.97
C GLU A 307 -10.02 7.47 29.20
N LYS A 308 -10.39 8.61 28.60
CA LYS A 308 -11.55 8.66 27.69
C LYS A 308 -11.36 7.74 26.49
N GLU A 309 -10.17 7.69 25.91
CA GLU A 309 -9.87 6.76 24.81
C GLU A 309 -9.96 5.29 25.27
N ARG A 310 -9.42 4.99 26.45
CA ARG A 310 -9.49 3.66 27.06
C ARG A 310 -10.94 3.20 27.30
N GLU A 311 -11.76 4.05 27.91
CA GLU A 311 -13.18 3.76 28.15
C GLU A 311 -13.94 3.51 26.84
N LYS A 312 -13.67 4.34 25.81
CA LYS A 312 -14.27 4.17 24.48
C LYS A 312 -13.89 2.83 23.87
N ILE A 313 -12.62 2.45 23.84
CA ILE A 313 -12.24 1.19 23.20
C ILE A 313 -12.77 -0.03 23.98
N ILE A 314 -12.79 0.02 25.32
CA ILE A 314 -13.40 -1.02 26.17
C ILE A 314 -14.88 -1.20 25.82
N LYS A 315 -15.62 -0.11 25.62
CA LYS A 315 -17.02 -0.18 25.20
C LYS A 315 -17.18 -0.95 23.89
N TYR A 316 -16.38 -0.65 22.86
CA TYR A 316 -16.46 -1.33 21.57
C TYR A 316 -16.04 -2.81 21.64
N ILE A 317 -15.11 -3.17 22.53
CA ILE A 317 -14.76 -4.55 22.84
C ILE A 317 -15.96 -5.27 23.50
N ASN A 318 -16.54 -4.69 24.54
CA ASN A 318 -17.69 -5.25 25.27
C ASN A 318 -18.94 -5.41 24.40
N ASP A 319 -19.14 -4.49 23.45
CA ASP A 319 -20.24 -4.56 22.48
C ASP A 319 -20.04 -5.67 21.43
N GLY A 320 -18.87 -6.34 21.41
CA GLY A 320 -18.52 -7.37 20.43
C GLY A 320 -18.19 -6.82 19.05
N LYS A 321 -17.84 -5.53 18.96
CA LYS A 321 -17.44 -4.89 17.68
C LYS A 321 -15.94 -5.08 17.39
N LEU A 322 -15.13 -5.27 18.43
CA LEU A 322 -13.68 -5.43 18.34
C LEU A 322 -13.23 -6.62 19.20
N GLU A 323 -12.18 -7.31 18.76
CA GLU A 323 -11.50 -8.35 19.54
C GLU A 323 -9.99 -8.08 19.61
N ILE A 324 -9.39 -8.29 20.80
CA ILE A 324 -7.95 -8.12 21.00
C ILE A 324 -7.24 -9.47 20.90
N ILE A 325 -6.26 -9.57 20.00
CA ILE A 325 -5.40 -10.73 19.83
C ILE A 325 -4.14 -10.53 20.65
N GLN A 326 -3.85 -11.44 21.58
CA GLN A 326 -2.67 -11.36 22.43
C GLN A 326 -1.38 -11.86 21.75
N ASP A 327 -1.49 -12.86 20.88
CA ASP A 327 -0.36 -13.41 20.14
C ASP A 327 -0.69 -13.42 18.64
N GLU A 328 -0.48 -12.28 17.97
CA GLU A 328 -0.86 -12.14 16.57
C GLU A 328 -0.08 -13.09 15.65
N LYS A 329 1.18 -13.39 15.99
CA LYS A 329 2.03 -14.27 15.19
C LYS A 329 1.47 -15.69 15.14
N ASN A 330 1.17 -16.27 16.28
CA ASN A 330 0.62 -17.61 16.33
C ASN A 330 -0.83 -17.65 15.84
N TYR A 331 -1.60 -16.60 16.06
CA TYR A 331 -2.96 -16.49 15.53
C TYR A 331 -2.98 -16.50 13.98
N ILE A 332 -2.15 -15.67 13.34
CA ILE A 332 -2.05 -15.60 11.87
C ILE A 332 -1.51 -16.93 11.30
N LYS A 333 -0.50 -17.54 11.94
CA LYS A 333 0.02 -18.86 11.54
C LYS A 333 -1.02 -19.95 11.66
N LYS A 334 -1.86 -19.93 12.71
CA LYS A 334 -2.97 -20.86 12.90
C LYS A 334 -3.99 -20.72 11.77
N LEU A 335 -4.45 -19.50 11.48
CA LEU A 335 -5.38 -19.24 10.37
C LEU A 335 -4.83 -19.78 9.05
N HIS A 336 -3.56 -19.49 8.76
CA HIS A 336 -2.91 -20.00 7.55
C HIS A 336 -2.85 -21.54 7.52
N LYS A 337 -2.51 -22.19 8.65
CA LYS A 337 -2.46 -23.66 8.78
C LYS A 337 -3.83 -24.31 8.59
N GLU A 338 -4.89 -23.64 9.02
CA GLU A 338 -6.29 -24.07 8.83
C GLU A 338 -6.78 -23.91 7.38
N GLY A 339 -5.93 -23.39 6.48
CA GLY A 339 -6.20 -23.28 5.05
C GLY A 339 -6.81 -21.95 4.61
N ASN A 340 -7.06 -21.03 5.55
CA ASN A 340 -7.58 -19.70 5.27
C ASN A 340 -6.69 -18.97 4.26
N LYS A 341 -7.33 -18.26 3.34
CA LYS A 341 -6.70 -17.41 2.34
C LYS A 341 -6.52 -16.01 2.92
N ILE A 342 -5.29 -15.51 2.87
CA ILE A 342 -4.84 -14.30 3.54
C ILE A 342 -4.38 -13.27 2.51
N VAL A 343 -4.81 -12.03 2.68
CA VAL A 343 -4.27 -10.86 1.98
C VAL A 343 -3.59 -9.93 2.98
N GLY A 344 -2.31 -9.65 2.77
CA GLY A 344 -1.60 -8.58 3.46
C GLY A 344 -1.75 -7.27 2.69
N GLU A 345 -2.24 -6.23 3.35
CA GLU A 345 -2.51 -4.90 2.79
C GLU A 345 -1.48 -3.89 3.32
N GLY A 346 -0.56 -3.46 2.45
CA GLY A 346 0.40 -2.40 2.78
C GLY A 346 -0.26 -1.02 2.80
N ALA A 347 -0.01 -0.23 3.83
CA ALA A 347 -0.63 1.09 4.03
C ALA A 347 -0.17 2.15 3.02
N GLN A 348 1.15 2.34 2.90
CA GLN A 348 1.77 3.27 1.94
C GLN A 348 2.62 2.53 0.90
N SER A 349 3.84 2.98 0.66
CA SER A 349 4.78 2.40 -0.30
C SER A 349 6.19 2.38 0.27
N SER A 350 6.99 1.41 -0.15
CA SER A 350 8.34 1.21 0.33
C SER A 350 9.28 2.39 0.02
N MET A 351 9.08 3.13 -1.07
CA MET A 351 9.92 4.32 -1.35
C MET A 351 9.72 5.46 -0.34
N ILE A 352 8.59 5.48 0.35
CA ILE A 352 8.33 6.42 1.44
C ILE A 352 8.46 5.78 2.80
N GLY A 353 8.97 4.56 2.86
CA GLY A 353 9.20 3.88 4.12
C GLY A 353 10.26 4.58 4.96
N SER A 354 10.22 4.31 6.26
CA SER A 354 11.27 4.74 7.19
C SER A 354 12.65 4.32 6.71
N GLY A 355 13.61 5.23 6.79
CA GLY A 355 14.99 5.04 6.29
C GLY A 355 15.16 5.25 4.78
N ASN A 356 14.09 5.27 3.99
CA ASN A 356 14.17 5.46 2.53
C ASN A 356 13.91 6.92 2.10
N SER A 357 13.22 7.70 2.93
CA SER A 357 12.96 9.14 2.70
C SER A 357 12.76 9.88 4.01
N ILE A 358 13.36 11.07 4.13
CA ILE A 358 13.08 12.01 5.25
C ILE A 358 11.73 12.75 5.08
N TYR A 359 11.12 12.66 3.89
CA TYR A 359 9.77 13.15 3.57
C TYR A 359 8.79 11.97 3.42
N GLY A 360 9.09 10.85 4.06
CA GLY A 360 8.30 9.63 4.05
C GLY A 360 7.45 9.45 5.31
N THR A 361 6.84 8.27 5.44
CA THR A 361 6.22 7.79 6.67
C THR A 361 7.27 7.16 7.58
N ALA A 362 7.03 7.18 8.89
CA ALA A 362 7.89 6.52 9.88
C ALA A 362 7.72 4.98 9.91
N SER A 363 6.80 4.42 9.12
CA SER A 363 6.61 2.97 8.94
C SER A 363 7.26 2.46 7.65
N ASN A 364 7.51 1.15 7.50
CA ASN A 364 7.99 0.58 6.22
C ASN A 364 7.05 -0.53 5.67
N PRO A 365 6.18 -0.23 4.67
CA PRO A 365 5.25 -1.20 4.08
C PRO A 365 5.95 -2.12 3.07
N SER A 366 6.83 -2.99 3.55
CA SER A 366 7.61 -3.92 2.72
C SER A 366 7.26 -5.39 3.00
N LEU A 367 7.72 -6.27 2.11
CA LEU A 367 7.67 -7.73 2.34
C LEU A 367 8.32 -8.12 3.68
N GLN A 368 9.49 -7.52 3.98
CA GLN A 368 10.22 -7.84 5.20
C GLN A 368 9.39 -7.52 6.44
N SER A 369 8.79 -6.33 6.49
CA SER A 369 7.92 -5.94 7.60
C SER A 369 6.75 -6.92 7.78
N PHE A 370 6.09 -7.34 6.70
CA PHE A 370 5.03 -8.34 6.77
C PHE A 370 5.55 -9.67 7.36
N MET A 371 6.72 -10.14 6.94
CA MET A 371 7.32 -11.38 7.47
C MET A 371 7.66 -11.27 8.96
N ASP A 372 8.26 -10.15 9.39
CA ASP A 372 8.67 -9.95 10.79
C ASP A 372 7.49 -9.94 11.75
N ILE A 373 6.39 -9.32 11.32
CA ILE A 373 5.17 -9.16 12.12
C ILE A 373 4.35 -10.45 12.16
N THR A 374 4.18 -11.11 11.01
CA THR A 374 3.37 -12.34 10.95
C THR A 374 4.16 -13.58 11.36
N GLY A 375 5.49 -13.50 11.38
CA GLY A 375 6.39 -14.63 11.53
C GLY A 375 6.30 -15.64 10.39
N LEU A 376 5.69 -15.27 9.26
CA LEU A 376 5.63 -16.08 8.04
C LEU A 376 6.88 -15.85 7.21
N THR A 377 7.30 -16.88 6.46
CA THR A 377 8.46 -16.77 5.56
C THR A 377 8.00 -16.57 4.12
N VAL A 378 8.89 -16.02 3.28
CA VAL A 378 8.64 -15.83 1.84
C VAL A 378 8.20 -17.11 1.12
N LYS A 379 8.59 -18.29 1.62
CA LYS A 379 8.16 -19.59 1.08
C LYS A 379 6.65 -19.80 1.16
N LYS A 380 5.98 -19.22 2.17
CA LYS A 380 4.52 -19.30 2.37
C LYS A 380 3.74 -18.25 1.58
N ILE A 381 4.41 -17.24 1.05
CA ILE A 381 3.77 -16.17 0.27
C ILE A 381 3.69 -16.60 -1.20
N GLY A 382 2.48 -16.63 -1.77
CA GLY A 382 2.25 -17.08 -3.15
C GLY A 382 2.42 -15.97 -4.18
N ASN A 383 1.91 -14.77 -3.87
CA ASN A 383 1.96 -13.62 -4.75
C ASN A 383 2.35 -12.35 -3.97
N ILE A 384 3.13 -11.49 -4.61
CA ILE A 384 3.49 -10.15 -4.15
C ILE A 384 3.11 -9.18 -5.26
N PHE A 385 1.99 -8.50 -5.07
CA PHE A 385 1.49 -7.50 -5.99
C PHE A 385 2.24 -6.19 -5.75
N LEU A 386 3.01 -5.75 -6.75
CA LEU A 386 3.70 -4.46 -6.74
C LEU A 386 2.87 -3.47 -7.54
N ILE A 387 2.32 -2.48 -6.86
CA ILE A 387 1.38 -1.54 -7.47
C ILE A 387 2.12 -0.30 -7.94
N HIS A 388 1.94 -0.01 -9.24
CA HIS A 388 2.43 1.16 -9.95
C HIS A 388 1.26 1.99 -10.40
N LYS A 389 1.50 3.29 -10.52
CA LYS A 389 0.58 4.27 -11.07
C LYS A 389 1.33 5.15 -12.05
N ASP A 390 0.61 5.52 -13.09
CA ASP A 390 1.16 6.28 -14.19
C ASP A 390 0.28 7.51 -14.48
N PRO A 391 0.81 8.75 -14.39
CA PRO A 391 2.14 9.10 -13.90
C PRO A 391 2.28 8.86 -12.38
N PRO A 392 3.52 8.75 -11.87
CA PRO A 392 3.77 8.76 -10.44
C PRO A 392 3.22 10.05 -9.81
N SER A 393 2.64 9.92 -8.62
CA SER A 393 2.07 11.04 -7.87
C SER A 393 2.40 10.94 -6.39
N SER A 394 2.39 12.06 -5.67
CA SER A 394 2.54 12.03 -4.22
C SER A 394 1.86 13.18 -3.49
N VAL A 395 1.44 12.93 -2.25
CA VAL A 395 1.06 13.99 -1.31
C VAL A 395 2.33 14.52 -0.62
N GLY A 396 2.49 15.85 -0.63
CA GLY A 396 3.64 16.55 -0.03
C GLY A 396 4.78 16.85 -1.01
N GLU A 397 5.63 17.83 -0.67
CA GLU A 397 6.80 18.20 -1.47
C GLU A 397 7.89 17.12 -1.38
N ARG A 398 8.48 16.74 -2.52
CA ARG A 398 9.54 15.72 -2.57
C ARG A 398 10.82 16.24 -3.21
N PRO A 399 11.98 16.19 -2.52
CA PRO A 399 13.24 16.63 -3.10
C PRO A 399 13.75 15.65 -4.15
N GLY A 400 14.44 16.18 -5.16
CA GLY A 400 15.27 15.40 -6.07
C GLY A 400 14.56 14.74 -7.25
N PHE A 401 13.24 14.96 -7.40
CA PHE A 401 12.50 14.48 -8.56
C PHE A 401 12.00 15.66 -9.37
N LEU A 402 12.09 15.52 -10.70
CA LEU A 402 11.56 16.48 -11.65
C LEU A 402 10.03 16.43 -11.56
N LYS A 403 9.51 17.19 -10.58
CA LYS A 403 8.10 17.56 -10.52
C LYS A 403 7.76 18.26 -11.83
N GLU A 404 6.61 17.92 -12.38
CA GLU A 404 6.13 18.62 -13.56
C GLU A 404 5.76 20.05 -13.16
N ASP A 405 6.19 21.02 -13.98
CA ASP A 405 5.83 22.41 -13.76
C ASP A 405 4.31 22.54 -13.77
N THR A 406 3.79 23.48 -12.98
CA THR A 406 2.35 23.67 -12.92
C THR A 406 1.87 24.32 -14.20
N THR A 407 1.33 23.49 -15.11
CA THR A 407 0.69 23.92 -16.35
C THR A 407 -0.84 23.73 -16.27
N GLU A 408 -1.55 24.29 -17.25
CA GLU A 408 -2.98 24.08 -17.40
C GLU A 408 -3.30 22.59 -17.64
N GLU A 409 -2.51 21.88 -18.44
CA GLU A 409 -2.66 20.43 -18.66
C GLU A 409 -2.49 19.65 -17.35
N LEU A 410 -1.53 20.03 -16.50
CA LEU A 410 -1.32 19.37 -15.21
C LEU A 410 -2.49 19.58 -14.26
N ASN A 411 -3.05 20.80 -14.21
CA ASN A 411 -4.22 21.09 -13.37
C ASN A 411 -5.46 20.35 -13.88
N ASN A 412 -5.69 20.36 -15.19
CA ASN A 412 -6.76 19.58 -15.83
C ASN A 412 -6.61 18.08 -15.53
N PHE A 413 -5.39 17.55 -15.58
CA PHE A 413 -5.10 16.17 -15.18
C PHE A 413 -5.48 15.92 -13.73
N ARG A 414 -5.05 16.79 -12.81
CA ARG A 414 -5.34 16.65 -11.38
C ARG A 414 -6.84 16.60 -11.12
N GLU A 415 -7.60 17.50 -11.74
CA GLU A 415 -9.05 17.56 -11.61
C GLU A 415 -9.72 16.33 -12.22
N LYS A 416 -9.43 16.04 -13.51
CA LYS A 416 -9.98 14.89 -14.24
C LYS A 416 -9.82 13.59 -13.49
N TYR A 417 -8.66 13.39 -12.86
CA TYR A 417 -8.33 12.15 -12.18
C TYR A 417 -8.41 12.23 -10.65
N SER A 418 -8.95 13.31 -10.09
CA SER A 418 -9.11 13.50 -8.64
C SER A 418 -7.81 13.23 -7.87
N GLU A 419 -6.71 13.85 -8.30
CA GLU A 419 -5.38 13.71 -7.69
C GLU A 419 -5.27 14.49 -6.38
N LYS A 420 -6.09 14.11 -5.41
CA LYS A 420 -6.22 14.74 -4.11
C LYS A 420 -6.02 13.68 -3.02
N GLY A 421 -5.27 14.01 -1.97
CA GLY A 421 -5.10 13.12 -0.83
C GLY A 421 -6.42 12.91 -0.09
N VAL A 422 -6.81 11.66 0.16
CA VAL A 422 -8.09 11.32 0.80
C VAL A 422 -8.18 11.90 2.22
N SER A 423 -7.13 11.75 3.03
CA SER A 423 -7.12 12.23 4.42
C SER A 423 -6.83 13.74 4.56
N THR A 424 -6.08 14.31 3.60
CA THR A 424 -5.56 15.70 3.71
C THR A 424 -6.31 16.70 2.85
N GLY A 425 -7.01 16.25 1.80
CA GLY A 425 -7.61 17.12 0.80
C GLY A 425 -6.59 17.92 -0.03
N ARG A 426 -5.29 17.61 0.01
CA ARG A 426 -4.27 18.36 -0.75
C ARG A 426 -4.12 17.79 -2.16
N TRP A 427 -3.94 18.66 -3.15
CA TRP A 427 -3.55 18.24 -4.49
C TRP A 427 -2.20 17.52 -4.46
N ARG A 428 -2.09 16.44 -5.21
CA ARG A 428 -0.86 15.66 -5.33
C ARG A 428 0.07 16.30 -6.35
N ASP A 429 1.35 16.24 -6.05
CA ASP A 429 2.39 16.50 -7.03
C ASP A 429 2.48 15.33 -8.00
N ILE A 430 2.63 15.66 -9.28
CA ILE A 430 2.81 14.70 -10.37
C ILE A 430 4.27 14.78 -10.80
N PHE A 431 4.88 13.62 -11.00
CA PHE A 431 6.30 13.51 -11.34
C PHE A 431 6.49 12.99 -12.75
N LYS A 432 7.63 13.37 -13.34
CA LYS A 432 8.11 12.75 -14.56
C LYS A 432 8.16 11.23 -14.42
N ARG A 433 7.77 10.56 -15.49
CA ARG A 433 7.79 9.09 -15.55
C ARG A 433 9.23 8.58 -15.46
N SER A 434 9.45 7.57 -14.63
CA SER A 434 10.78 7.00 -14.42
C SER A 434 10.73 5.49 -14.22
N ILE A 435 11.25 4.74 -15.19
CA ILE A 435 11.44 3.29 -15.07
C ILE A 435 12.44 2.96 -13.97
N VAL A 436 13.45 3.82 -13.76
CA VAL A 436 14.43 3.68 -12.67
C VAL A 436 13.75 3.76 -11.31
N GLU A 437 12.81 4.69 -11.14
CA GLU A 437 12.00 4.80 -9.90
C GLU A 437 11.22 3.50 -9.65
N MET A 438 10.53 3.01 -10.68
CA MET A 438 9.74 1.80 -10.58
C MET A 438 10.61 0.57 -10.27
N ALA A 439 11.81 0.45 -10.87
CA ALA A 439 12.75 -0.63 -10.57
C ALA A 439 13.29 -0.54 -9.14
N ARG A 440 13.63 0.66 -8.67
CA ARG A 440 14.09 0.90 -7.30
C ARG A 440 13.03 0.54 -6.26
N GLY A 441 11.79 0.98 -6.46
CA GLY A 441 10.69 0.61 -5.58
C GLY A 441 10.48 -0.89 -5.51
N ALA A 442 10.68 -1.60 -6.63
CA ALA A 442 10.59 -3.04 -6.66
C ALA A 442 11.71 -3.67 -5.83
N GLN A 443 12.95 -3.21 -6.01
CA GLN A 443 14.10 -3.65 -5.21
C GLN A 443 13.87 -3.51 -3.69
N LEU A 444 13.30 -2.39 -3.25
CA LEU A 444 12.96 -2.17 -1.83
C LEU A 444 11.90 -3.16 -1.33
N ASN A 445 10.94 -3.52 -2.18
CA ASN A 445 9.87 -4.46 -1.85
C ASN A 445 10.29 -5.94 -1.91
N ILE A 446 11.24 -6.30 -2.79
CA ILE A 446 11.56 -7.69 -3.15
C ILE A 446 12.96 -8.14 -2.70
N LYS A 447 13.60 -7.38 -1.81
CA LYS A 447 14.91 -7.76 -1.25
C LYS A 447 14.81 -9.15 -0.60
N GLY A 448 15.69 -10.07 -1.02
CA GLY A 448 15.74 -11.44 -0.49
C GLY A 448 14.73 -12.42 -1.10
N ILE A 449 14.12 -12.09 -2.24
CA ILE A 449 13.29 -13.02 -3.01
C ILE A 449 14.13 -13.68 -4.11
N ASP A 450 14.34 -14.99 -3.98
CA ASP A 450 15.01 -15.79 -5.03
C ASP A 450 14.01 -16.25 -6.13
N ASP A 451 12.75 -16.48 -5.75
CA ASP A 451 11.70 -16.89 -6.67
C ASP A 451 10.94 -15.67 -7.16
N GLU A 452 11.50 -15.01 -8.18
CA GLU A 452 10.89 -13.83 -8.76
C GLU A 452 9.46 -14.10 -9.25
N SER A 453 9.09 -15.36 -9.59
CA SER A 453 7.76 -15.70 -10.13
C SER A 453 6.62 -15.28 -9.22
N LYS A 454 6.90 -15.14 -7.91
CA LYS A 454 6.01 -14.62 -6.86
C LYS A 454 5.56 -13.19 -7.11
N ILE A 455 6.34 -12.41 -7.85
CA ILE A 455 6.09 -10.99 -8.08
C ILE A 455 5.04 -10.80 -9.18
N VAL A 456 4.06 -9.95 -8.89
CA VAL A 456 2.95 -9.60 -9.77
C VAL A 456 2.94 -8.08 -9.99
N PRO A 457 3.50 -7.59 -11.10
CA PRO A 457 3.40 -6.18 -11.43
C PRO A 457 1.95 -5.78 -11.71
N VAL A 458 1.55 -4.64 -11.18
CA VAL A 458 0.25 -4.03 -11.46
C VAL A 458 0.46 -2.60 -11.91
N PHE A 459 -0.06 -2.25 -13.08
CA PHE A 459 0.02 -0.90 -13.64
C PHE A 459 -1.35 -0.24 -13.63
N ASN A 460 -1.60 0.63 -12.66
CA ASN A 460 -2.81 1.44 -12.59
C ASN A 460 -2.68 2.73 -13.39
N ARG A 461 -3.84 3.30 -13.73
CA ARG A 461 -4.00 4.56 -14.46
C ARG A 461 -3.45 4.52 -15.89
N MET A 462 -3.51 3.36 -16.54
CA MET A 462 -3.10 3.24 -17.95
C MET A 462 -4.05 3.97 -18.93
N ASP A 463 -5.26 4.31 -18.48
CA ASP A 463 -6.19 5.24 -19.13
C ASP A 463 -5.65 6.68 -19.16
N ALA A 464 -4.84 7.06 -18.17
CA ALA A 464 -4.25 8.39 -18.05
C ALA A 464 -2.91 8.53 -18.81
N LEU A 465 -2.45 7.47 -19.49
CA LEU A 465 -1.16 7.44 -20.16
C LEU A 465 -1.00 8.57 -21.19
N GLU A 466 -2.01 8.78 -22.03
CA GLU A 466 -1.91 9.78 -23.09
C GLU A 466 -1.75 11.20 -22.52
N ASP A 467 -2.61 11.56 -21.56
CA ASP A 467 -2.56 12.86 -20.87
C ASP A 467 -1.21 13.03 -20.16
N SER A 468 -0.73 11.96 -19.54
CA SER A 468 0.54 11.97 -18.84
C SER A 468 1.76 12.03 -19.77
N LEU A 469 1.69 11.50 -20.99
CA LEU A 469 2.74 11.68 -22.01
C LEU A 469 2.78 13.10 -22.56
N LYS A 470 1.63 13.79 -22.61
CA LYS A 470 1.58 15.22 -22.98
C LYS A 470 2.23 16.09 -21.91
N ILE A 471 2.04 15.72 -20.65
CA ILE A 471 2.63 16.43 -19.49
C ILE A 471 4.12 16.09 -19.35
N SER A 472 4.55 14.88 -19.72
CA SER A 472 5.88 14.36 -19.42
C SER A 472 6.70 14.01 -20.66
N GLU A 473 7.73 14.79 -20.97
CA GLU A 473 8.66 14.53 -22.08
C GLU A 473 9.75 13.46 -21.74
N GLY A 474 9.77 12.93 -20.52
CA GLY A 474 10.99 12.37 -19.92
C GLY A 474 11.33 10.88 -20.14
N ILE A 475 10.46 10.05 -20.73
CA ILE A 475 10.78 8.60 -20.82
C ILE A 475 11.97 8.37 -21.75
N LEU A 476 12.01 9.04 -22.90
CA LEU A 476 13.01 8.77 -23.93
C LEU A 476 14.40 9.27 -23.53
N GLU A 477 14.52 10.44 -22.91
CA GLU A 477 15.81 11.01 -22.52
C GLU A 477 16.47 10.26 -21.37
N VAL A 478 15.69 9.83 -20.36
CA VAL A 478 16.23 9.06 -19.22
C VAL A 478 16.70 7.69 -19.68
N VAL A 479 15.94 7.03 -20.55
CA VAL A 479 16.33 5.75 -21.15
C VAL A 479 17.56 5.94 -22.04
N LYS A 480 17.63 6.99 -22.89
CA LYS A 480 18.84 7.30 -23.68
C LYS A 480 20.07 7.59 -22.80
N GLY A 481 19.90 8.35 -21.72
CA GLY A 481 20.98 8.68 -20.78
C GLY A 481 21.44 7.48 -19.94
N TYR A 482 20.55 6.56 -19.62
CA TYR A 482 20.89 5.30 -18.96
C TYR A 482 21.57 4.32 -19.94
N ILE A 483 21.04 4.19 -21.16
CA ILE A 483 21.67 3.44 -22.27
C ILE A 483 23.09 3.94 -22.51
N ASN A 484 23.28 5.26 -22.60
CA ASN A 484 24.61 5.84 -22.81
C ASN A 484 25.55 5.56 -21.63
N ARG A 485 25.08 5.62 -20.39
CA ARG A 485 25.89 5.29 -19.21
C ARG A 485 26.28 3.82 -19.14
N VAL A 486 25.35 2.90 -19.35
CA VAL A 486 25.65 1.46 -19.44
C VAL A 486 26.58 1.19 -20.62
N ASN A 487 26.35 1.80 -21.77
CA ASN A 487 27.21 1.62 -22.94
C ASN A 487 28.64 2.10 -22.70
N ASN A 488 28.82 3.16 -21.91
CA ASN A 488 30.12 3.66 -21.48
C ASN A 488 30.78 2.71 -20.46
N ILE A 489 30.04 2.23 -19.46
CA ILE A 489 30.53 1.26 -18.44
C ILE A 489 30.94 -0.07 -19.09
N VAL A 490 30.13 -0.58 -20.03
CA VAL A 490 30.39 -1.82 -20.77
C VAL A 490 31.34 -1.60 -21.96
N GLY A 491 31.69 -0.33 -22.25
CA GLY A 491 32.55 0.08 -23.37
C GLY A 491 33.99 0.38 -22.98
N GLU A 492 34.29 0.64 -21.70
CA GLU A 492 35.64 0.98 -21.25
C GLU A 492 36.55 -0.24 -21.06
N LYS A 493 36.99 -0.78 -22.20
CA LYS A 493 38.43 -0.87 -22.47
C LYS A 493 38.66 0.00 -23.70
N VAL A 494 39.27 1.18 -23.55
CA VAL A 494 40.18 1.87 -24.52
C VAL A 494 40.52 3.29 -24.03
N GLU A 495 41.75 3.42 -23.53
CA GLU A 495 42.79 4.47 -23.72
C GLU A 495 42.46 5.97 -23.91
N LYS A 496 42.99 6.78 -22.97
CA LYS A 496 43.75 8.06 -23.06
C LYS A 496 43.25 9.29 -23.84
N LYS A 497 43.23 10.41 -23.08
CA LYS A 497 43.54 11.84 -23.40
C LYS A 497 42.66 12.59 -24.40
N VAL A 498 41.84 13.53 -23.90
CA VAL A 498 41.79 14.93 -24.36
C VAL A 498 41.36 15.81 -23.17
N GLY A 499 42.09 16.91 -22.93
CA GLY A 499 41.61 18.03 -22.11
C GLY A 499 41.21 19.20 -23.01
N ILE A 500 40.26 20.03 -22.59
CA ILE A 500 40.15 21.49 -22.78
C ILE A 500 38.86 22.00 -22.08
N HIS A 501 39.08 23.00 -21.23
CA HIS A 501 38.32 24.14 -20.69
C HIS A 501 36.79 24.35 -20.85
N ASP A 502 36.24 24.88 -19.75
CA ASP A 502 34.96 25.58 -19.52
C ASP A 502 34.46 26.50 -20.65
N GLN A 503 33.16 26.44 -20.96
CA GLN A 503 32.17 27.42 -20.46
C GLN A 503 30.69 27.02 -20.76
N GLU A 504 29.94 26.82 -19.67
CA GLU A 504 28.59 27.30 -19.35
C GLU A 504 27.30 26.73 -20.00
N ASN A 505 26.73 25.77 -19.23
CA ASN A 505 25.31 25.54 -18.91
C ASN A 505 24.37 24.87 -19.92
N LEU A 506 24.77 23.66 -20.35
CA LEU A 506 23.86 22.55 -20.64
C LEU A 506 23.87 21.54 -19.48
N ILE A 507 22.67 21.07 -19.13
CA ILE A 507 22.28 20.25 -17.98
C ILE A 507 23.18 19.02 -17.80
N THR A 508 23.85 18.91 -16.65
CA THR A 508 24.63 17.72 -16.29
C THR A 508 24.11 17.01 -15.03
N PRO A 509 24.19 15.65 -15.01
CA PRO A 509 23.79 14.78 -13.89
C PRO A 509 24.36 15.12 -12.49
N ASP A 510 25.38 15.95 -12.39
CA ASP A 510 26.05 16.27 -11.11
C ASP A 510 25.24 17.19 -10.18
N ASN A 511 24.25 17.92 -10.70
CA ASN A 511 23.34 18.72 -9.87
C ASN A 511 22.11 17.93 -9.39
N LEU A 512 21.86 16.73 -9.93
CA LEU A 512 20.78 15.83 -9.49
C LEU A 512 21.16 15.00 -8.24
N LEU A 513 22.45 15.00 -7.86
CA LEU A 513 23.03 14.03 -6.92
C LEU A 513 23.57 14.59 -5.60
N ARG A 514 23.70 15.91 -5.40
CA ARG A 514 24.53 16.47 -4.31
C ARG A 514 24.19 16.09 -2.86
N ASN A 515 23.12 15.34 -2.57
CA ASN A 515 22.90 14.74 -1.23
C ASN A 515 22.20 13.37 -1.28
N TYR A 516 22.33 12.63 -2.38
CA TYR A 516 21.84 11.25 -2.49
C TYR A 516 23.02 10.33 -2.14
N PRO A 517 23.03 9.61 -1.00
CA PRO A 517 24.27 9.11 -0.39
C PRO A 517 25.06 8.20 -1.34
N GLU A 518 26.25 8.69 -1.70
CA GLU A 518 27.22 8.22 -2.71
C GLU A 518 27.81 6.80 -2.49
N LYS A 519 27.20 5.96 -1.65
CA LYS A 519 27.64 4.57 -1.47
C LYS A 519 26.68 3.52 -2.03
N SER A 520 25.53 3.92 -2.57
CA SER A 520 24.46 2.98 -2.94
C SER A 520 24.39 2.55 -4.42
N GLU A 521 25.35 2.91 -5.27
CA GLU A 521 25.31 2.49 -6.69
C GLU A 521 26.21 1.27 -6.99
N GLN A 522 27.31 1.09 -6.26
CA GLN A 522 28.18 -0.09 -6.44
C GLN A 522 27.71 -1.33 -5.66
N GLU A 523 26.92 -1.18 -4.58
CA GLU A 523 26.41 -2.31 -3.79
C GLU A 523 25.09 -2.90 -4.33
N PHE A 524 24.36 -2.20 -5.22
CA PHE A 524 22.94 -2.51 -5.48
C PHE A 524 22.58 -2.99 -6.90
N GLY A 525 23.56 -3.22 -7.77
CA GLY A 525 23.58 -4.37 -8.70
C GLY A 525 22.52 -4.50 -9.82
N TYR A 526 21.85 -3.43 -10.27
CA TYR A 526 20.97 -3.49 -11.45
C TYR A 526 21.55 -2.71 -12.63
N ASP A 527 22.33 -3.41 -13.46
CA ASP A 527 22.75 -2.96 -14.79
C ASP A 527 21.73 -3.48 -15.82
N ILE A 528 21.03 -2.58 -16.55
CA ILE A 528 20.23 -2.98 -17.74
C ILE A 528 21.24 -3.28 -18.84
N THR A 529 21.35 -4.52 -19.30
CA THR A 529 22.43 -4.92 -20.20
C THR A 529 22.19 -4.44 -21.64
N LYS A 530 23.26 -4.40 -22.46
CA LYS A 530 23.16 -4.19 -23.92
C LYS A 530 22.19 -5.17 -24.61
N GLU A 531 21.96 -6.34 -24.02
CA GLU A 531 21.04 -7.36 -24.54
C GLU A 531 19.58 -7.05 -24.18
N ASP A 532 19.32 -6.52 -22.98
CA ASP A 532 18.01 -5.98 -22.58
C ASP A 532 17.60 -4.80 -23.47
N LEU A 533 18.56 -3.96 -23.85
CA LEU A 533 18.35 -2.80 -24.72
C LEU A 533 18.08 -3.18 -26.19
N LYS A 534 18.70 -4.25 -26.70
CA LYS A 534 18.41 -4.78 -28.06
C LYS A 534 16.99 -5.33 -28.19
N ILE A 535 16.38 -5.77 -27.09
CA ILE A 535 15.00 -6.26 -27.03
C ILE A 535 13.99 -5.11 -27.15
N ILE A 536 14.39 -3.89 -26.82
CA ILE A 536 13.54 -2.70 -26.81
C ILE A 536 13.83 -1.86 -28.06
N LYS A 537 13.26 -2.26 -29.20
CA LYS A 537 13.08 -1.29 -30.29
C LYS A 537 12.05 -0.27 -29.83
N ILE A 538 12.48 0.99 -29.64
CA ILE A 538 11.58 2.12 -29.39
C ILE A 538 10.98 2.50 -30.75
N GLU A 539 9.97 1.75 -31.16
CA GLU A 539 9.15 2.05 -32.33
C GLU A 539 7.71 2.07 -31.83
N GLY A 540 7.15 3.26 -31.67
CA GLY A 540 5.77 3.42 -31.22
C GLY A 540 5.21 4.77 -31.60
N THR A 541 4.39 4.79 -32.66
CA THR A 541 3.66 5.99 -33.09
C THR A 541 2.29 6.06 -32.41
N THR A 542 1.74 4.92 -31.99
CA THR A 542 0.40 4.79 -31.39
C THR A 542 0.44 4.68 -29.86
N LEU A 543 -0.69 4.97 -29.20
CA LEU A 543 -0.82 4.88 -27.74
C LEU A 543 -0.59 3.45 -27.21
N GLU A 544 -1.06 2.42 -27.93
CA GLU A 544 -0.92 1.03 -27.50
C GLU A 544 0.54 0.55 -27.57
N GLU A 545 1.28 0.96 -28.62
CA GLU A 545 2.73 0.68 -28.72
C GLU A 545 3.53 1.35 -27.60
N LYS A 546 3.13 2.56 -27.18
CA LYS A 546 3.74 3.26 -26.04
C LYS A 546 3.46 2.53 -24.71
N LYS A 547 2.22 2.08 -24.47
CA LYS A 547 1.86 1.23 -23.30
C LYS A 547 2.74 0.01 -23.24
N GLU A 548 2.85 -0.67 -24.38
CA GLU A 548 3.60 -1.90 -24.49
C GLU A 548 5.09 -1.66 -24.22
N THR A 549 5.70 -0.64 -24.84
CA THR A 549 7.12 -0.28 -24.68
C THR A 549 7.48 -0.01 -23.21
N LEU A 550 6.70 0.82 -22.51
CA LEU A 550 6.91 1.15 -21.10
C LEU A 550 6.85 -0.08 -20.19
N LEU A 551 5.86 -0.93 -20.45
CA LEU A 551 5.71 -2.20 -19.76
C LEU A 551 6.94 -3.10 -20.01
N ARG A 552 7.42 -3.21 -21.27
CA ARG A 552 8.62 -4.03 -21.57
C ARG A 552 9.83 -3.54 -20.80
N LEU A 553 10.05 -2.23 -20.78
CA LEU A 553 11.16 -1.59 -20.10
C LEU A 553 11.16 -1.87 -18.60
N TYR A 554 10.01 -1.69 -17.95
CA TYR A 554 9.87 -2.01 -16.53
C TYR A 554 10.08 -3.50 -16.26
N LEU A 555 9.43 -4.37 -17.04
CA LEU A 555 9.56 -5.81 -16.86
C LEU A 555 10.99 -6.27 -17.07
N ALA A 556 11.72 -5.70 -18.03
CA ALA A 556 13.14 -5.97 -18.24
C ALA A 556 13.99 -5.47 -17.07
N ALA A 557 13.69 -4.28 -16.52
CA ALA A 557 14.42 -3.71 -15.39
C ALA A 557 14.30 -4.57 -14.12
N ILE A 558 13.18 -5.29 -13.94
CA ILE A 558 12.97 -6.15 -12.77
C ILE A 558 13.30 -7.61 -13.06
N PHE A 559 12.93 -8.11 -14.24
CA PHE A 559 12.98 -9.51 -14.60
C PHE A 559 13.91 -9.69 -15.78
N ARG A 560 15.17 -10.00 -15.51
CA ARG A 560 16.22 -10.10 -16.53
C ARG A 560 15.94 -11.13 -17.65
N LYS A 561 15.05 -12.13 -17.47
CA LYS A 561 14.95 -13.28 -18.42
C LYS A 561 13.58 -13.98 -18.61
N ASP A 562 12.48 -13.53 -17.99
CA ASP A 562 11.22 -14.31 -18.01
C ASP A 562 10.22 -13.87 -19.10
N LYS A 563 10.10 -14.70 -20.13
CA LYS A 563 9.23 -14.45 -21.29
C LYS A 563 7.74 -14.73 -21.04
N LYS A 564 7.30 -15.31 -19.92
CA LYS A 564 5.89 -15.71 -19.71
C LYS A 564 5.27 -15.12 -18.43
N ARG A 565 5.61 -13.88 -18.13
CA ARG A 565 5.08 -13.17 -16.96
C ARG A 565 3.62 -12.80 -17.15
N GLU A 566 2.86 -13.05 -16.10
CA GLU A 566 1.53 -12.48 -15.92
C GLU A 566 1.71 -11.10 -15.25
N TYR A 567 0.85 -10.13 -15.57
CA TYR A 567 0.78 -8.81 -14.93
C TYR A 567 -0.67 -8.28 -15.00
N LEU A 568 -0.97 -7.26 -14.22
CA LEU A 568 -2.29 -6.62 -14.22
C LEU A 568 -2.19 -5.18 -14.74
N VAL A 569 -3.24 -4.76 -15.44
CA VAL A 569 -3.40 -3.38 -15.90
C VAL A 569 -4.72 -2.84 -15.38
N GLY A 570 -4.68 -1.65 -14.79
CA GLY A 570 -5.85 -0.90 -14.37
C GLY A 570 -6.13 0.27 -15.31
N THR A 571 -7.34 0.32 -15.88
CA THR A 571 -7.78 1.39 -16.80
C THR A 571 -8.86 2.29 -16.20
N GLY A 572 -9.02 2.25 -14.88
CA GLY A 572 -10.03 3.03 -14.16
C GLY A 572 -10.01 2.76 -12.65
N PRO A 573 -10.90 3.44 -11.90
CA PRO A 573 -10.94 3.38 -10.45
C PRO A 573 -11.66 2.14 -9.90
N LYS A 574 -12.55 1.51 -10.68
CA LYS A 574 -13.32 0.35 -10.21
C LYS A 574 -12.48 -0.92 -10.30
N ARG A 575 -12.80 -1.91 -9.48
CA ARG A 575 -12.21 -3.26 -9.56
C ARG A 575 -12.47 -3.95 -10.90
N GLU A 576 -13.58 -3.61 -11.56
CA GLU A 576 -13.90 -4.13 -12.90
C GLU A 576 -12.95 -3.60 -13.98
N ASP A 577 -12.28 -2.47 -13.74
CA ASP A 577 -11.32 -1.87 -14.66
C ASP A 577 -9.95 -2.55 -14.59
N LEU A 578 -9.86 -3.73 -13.96
CA LEU A 578 -8.67 -4.57 -13.92
C LEU A 578 -8.69 -5.56 -15.07
N ASP A 579 -7.75 -5.38 -16.00
CA ASP A 579 -7.46 -6.32 -17.06
C ASP A 579 -6.26 -7.19 -16.69
N LEU A 580 -6.49 -8.50 -16.71
CA LEU A 580 -5.44 -9.49 -16.56
C LEU A 580 -4.76 -9.70 -17.90
N ARG A 581 -3.45 -9.51 -17.93
CA ARG A 581 -2.64 -9.76 -19.11
C ARG A 581 -1.59 -10.83 -18.82
N THR A 582 -1.44 -11.75 -19.76
CA THR A 582 -0.38 -12.76 -19.75
C THR A 582 0.42 -12.58 -21.02
N GLY A 583 1.74 -12.44 -20.94
CA GLY A 583 2.50 -12.32 -22.18
C GLY A 583 3.99 -12.11 -22.01
N VAL A 584 4.70 -12.59 -23.02
CA VAL A 584 5.93 -11.96 -23.48
C VAL A 584 5.51 -10.61 -24.07
N PRO A 585 6.25 -9.51 -23.86
CA PRO A 585 6.19 -8.40 -24.78
C PRO A 585 6.83 -8.71 -26.15
N LEU A 586 6.92 -9.96 -26.58
CA LEU A 586 7.54 -10.33 -27.85
C LEU A 586 6.75 -11.49 -28.44
N ARG A 587 5.75 -11.16 -29.24
CA ARG A 587 5.44 -11.98 -30.39
C ARG A 587 5.63 -11.14 -31.64
N LYS A 588 6.62 -11.56 -32.42
CA LYS A 588 6.95 -11.18 -33.81
C LYS A 588 7.67 -9.84 -34.01
N ALA A 589 8.99 -9.90 -33.94
CA ALA A 589 9.85 -9.25 -34.92
C ALA A 589 11.04 -10.19 -35.15
N SER A 590 10.77 -11.27 -35.89
CA SER A 590 11.80 -12.03 -36.62
C SER A 590 12.30 -11.19 -37.78
#